data_AF-A0AAI8YMB2-F1
#
_entry.id   AF-A0AAI8YMB2-F1
#
_cell.length_a   1.000
_cell.length_b   1.000
_cell.length_c   1.000
_cell.angle_alpha   90.00
_cell.angle_beta   90.00
_cell.angle_gamma   90.00
#
_symmetry.space_group_name_H-M   'P 1'
#
loop_
_entity.id
_entity.type
_entity.pdbx_description
1 polymer ?
#
loop_
_entity_poly.entity_id
_entity_poly.type
_entity_poly.pdbx_seq_one_letter_code
_entity_poly.pdbx_strand_id
1 'polypeptide(L)'
;MLTRSTYTYATHEIPLECDVYRADDHYPDTTESPSSCSSTRAASLEAPGLVSRHGWPNYRLLPQVGAKGLLEDALAAYNFAQIWGACISGRKRPVIVGGASAGFFMANLIAHHVTPEPVAMLSLTGVPTFRHEFFNSSVLLTPAPIRDEDVASFVNGPLKAGTTNAYDPSAFVVDRLLPSGERNPGFAQPAPPVGIGVNPNAVTRESLYDYWLHRNEYLKLVGDVDQGFQWAKDDPKGEKLKSGRRLSSSKKAMLCLAQGEGHLFEATSLFEDSSPGMDAVREAVRLLDGLLGA
;
A
#
# COMPACT_ATOMS: atom_id res chain seq x y z
N MET A 1 -1.66 14.18 -20.56
CA MET A 1 -0.28 13.68 -20.30
C MET A 1 -0.12 13.32 -18.82
N LEU A 2 0.55 12.21 -18.47
CA LEU A 2 0.83 11.84 -17.06
C LEU A 2 2.10 12.55 -16.57
N THR A 3 2.00 13.26 -15.46
CA THR A 3 3.10 13.95 -14.80
C THR A 3 3.36 13.33 -13.43
N ARG A 4 4.62 13.30 -13.00
CA ARG A 4 5.04 12.88 -11.65
C ARG A 4 5.64 14.07 -10.94
N SER A 5 5.26 14.27 -9.68
CA SER A 5 5.87 15.26 -8.78
C SER A 5 6.14 14.62 -7.43
N THR A 6 7.35 14.81 -6.91
CA THR A 6 7.76 14.27 -5.61
C THR A 6 7.59 15.34 -4.54
N TYR A 7 7.02 14.95 -3.40
CA TYR A 7 6.78 15.85 -2.26
C TYR A 7 7.29 15.20 -0.98
N THR A 8 7.87 16.01 -0.10
CA THR A 8 8.05 15.63 1.30
C THR A 8 6.71 15.83 2.02
N TYR A 9 6.05 14.75 2.42
CA TYR A 9 4.74 14.82 3.07
C TYR A 9 4.84 14.92 4.59
N ALA A 10 5.97 14.49 5.16
CA ALA A 10 6.27 14.61 6.57
C ALA A 10 7.78 14.65 6.82
N THR A 11 8.18 15.29 7.91
CA THR A 11 9.54 15.22 8.43
C THR A 11 9.45 14.89 9.91
N HIS A 12 9.63 13.61 10.23
CA HIS A 12 9.80 13.14 11.61
C HIS A 12 11.30 13.22 11.94
N GLU A 13 11.98 12.09 12.17
CA GLU A 13 13.44 12.08 12.30
C GLU A 13 14.17 12.07 10.95
N ILE A 14 13.50 11.61 9.89
CA ILE A 14 13.97 11.63 8.50
C ILE A 14 12.86 12.17 7.58
N PRO A 15 13.20 12.79 6.43
CA PRO A 15 12.21 13.23 5.47
C PRO A 15 11.50 12.02 4.86
N LEU A 16 10.17 12.09 4.79
CA LEU A 16 9.32 11.09 4.16
C LEU A 16 8.70 11.68 2.91
N GLU A 17 8.90 10.98 1.80
CA GLU A 17 8.55 11.45 0.47
C GLU A 17 7.46 10.60 -0.16
N CYS A 18 6.66 11.22 -1.03
CA CYS A 18 5.71 10.53 -1.87
C CYS A 18 5.74 11.09 -3.29
N ASP A 19 5.45 10.23 -4.25
CA ASP A 19 5.17 10.66 -5.61
C ASP A 19 3.67 10.89 -5.79
N VAL A 20 3.32 12.01 -6.41
CA VAL A 20 1.98 12.28 -6.89
C VAL A 20 1.97 12.25 -8.40
N TYR A 21 1.08 11.42 -8.94
CA TYR A 21 0.90 11.22 -10.38
C TYR A 21 -0.39 11.93 -10.83
N ARG A 22 -0.31 12.76 -11.87
CA ARG A 22 -1.44 13.55 -12.39
C ARG A 22 -1.56 13.40 -13.90
N ALA A 23 -2.74 13.05 -14.40
CA ALA A 23 -3.07 13.13 -15.81
C ALA A 23 -3.76 14.47 -16.12
N ASP A 24 -3.24 15.25 -17.06
CA ASP A 24 -3.76 16.60 -17.40
C ASP A 24 -5.21 16.60 -17.92
N ASP A 25 -5.74 15.46 -18.35
CA ASP A 25 -6.96 15.40 -19.15
C ASP A 25 -8.20 14.87 -18.39
N HIS A 26 -8.09 14.60 -17.07
CA HIS A 26 -9.15 13.90 -16.32
C HIS A 26 -9.62 14.50 -15.00
N TYR A 27 -9.08 15.64 -14.58
CA TYR A 27 -9.52 16.28 -13.34
C TYR A 27 -9.78 17.75 -13.62
N PRO A 28 -11.04 18.23 -13.60
CA PRO A 28 -11.32 19.64 -13.82
C PRO A 28 -10.60 20.43 -12.74
N ASP A 29 -9.60 21.19 -13.17
CA ASP A 29 -9.04 22.30 -12.44
C ASP A 29 -10.17 23.31 -12.30
N THR A 30 -10.86 23.32 -11.15
CA THR A 30 -11.94 24.29 -10.92
C THR A 30 -11.34 25.64 -10.63
N THR A 31 -10.76 26.25 -11.66
CA THR A 31 -10.71 27.70 -11.76
C THR A 31 -12.14 28.17 -12.07
N GLU A 32 -12.70 28.91 -11.11
CA GLU A 32 -13.84 29.81 -11.30
C GLU A 32 -15.26 29.21 -11.46
N SER A 33 -15.79 28.63 -10.38
CA SER A 33 -17.21 28.85 -10.06
C SER A 33 -17.51 28.62 -8.57
N PRO A 34 -18.22 29.54 -7.87
CA PRO A 34 -18.57 29.38 -6.45
C PRO A 34 -19.55 28.23 -6.17
N SER A 35 -20.04 27.55 -7.20
CA SER A 35 -21.09 26.52 -7.14
C SER A 35 -20.70 25.16 -7.73
N SER A 36 -19.46 24.96 -8.18
CA SER A 36 -19.01 23.69 -8.83
C SER A 36 -17.98 22.89 -8.03
N CYS A 37 -17.77 23.22 -6.76
CA CYS A 37 -16.74 22.63 -5.89
C CYS A 37 -17.16 21.24 -5.32
N SER A 38 -17.69 20.38 -6.18
CA SER A 38 -18.30 19.09 -5.81
C SER A 38 -17.68 17.88 -6.50
N SER A 39 -16.63 18.03 -7.33
CA SER A 39 -16.16 16.91 -8.15
C SER A 39 -14.66 16.94 -8.49
N THR A 40 -13.81 17.34 -7.54
CA THR A 40 -12.37 17.01 -7.61
C THR A 40 -12.20 15.56 -7.13
N ARG A 41 -12.23 14.64 -8.10
CA ARG A 41 -12.09 13.19 -7.89
C ARG A 41 -10.74 12.89 -7.21
N ALA A 42 -10.71 11.87 -6.36
CA ALA A 42 -9.62 11.64 -5.42
C ALA A 42 -8.29 11.28 -6.11
N ALA A 43 -7.19 11.89 -5.66
CA ALA A 43 -5.90 11.20 -5.75
C ALA A 43 -5.99 9.99 -4.81
N SER A 44 -6.28 8.85 -5.39
CA SER A 44 -6.04 7.58 -4.71
C SER A 44 -4.54 7.53 -4.37
N LEU A 45 -4.21 6.97 -3.20
CA LEU A 45 -2.83 6.55 -2.88
C LEU A 45 -2.35 5.39 -3.79
N GLU A 46 -3.13 5.08 -4.82
CA GLU A 46 -2.76 4.29 -6.00
C GLU A 46 -3.34 5.01 -7.23
N ALA A 47 -2.48 5.55 -8.10
CA ALA A 47 -2.91 6.28 -9.29
C ALA A 47 -3.95 5.48 -10.11
N PRO A 48 -4.94 6.14 -10.74
CA PRO A 48 -5.88 5.45 -11.63
C PRO A 48 -5.08 4.91 -12.82
N GLY A 49 -4.82 3.60 -12.81
CA GLY A 49 -4.22 2.89 -13.93
C GLY A 49 -2.90 2.16 -13.67
N LEU A 50 -2.39 2.06 -12.44
CA LEU A 50 -1.23 1.20 -12.13
C LEU A 50 -1.31 0.59 -10.74
N VAL A 51 -1.38 -0.74 -10.69
CA VAL A 51 -1.28 -1.50 -9.45
C VAL A 51 0.16 -1.92 -9.23
N SER A 52 1.03 -0.94 -9.07
CA SER A 52 2.43 -1.19 -8.72
C SER A 52 2.63 -0.94 -7.23
N ARG A 53 3.55 -1.68 -6.60
CA ARG A 53 3.97 -1.59 -5.19
C ARG A 53 4.39 -0.17 -4.72
N HIS A 54 4.30 0.85 -5.57
CA HIS A 54 4.99 2.15 -5.46
C HIS A 54 4.05 3.36 -5.51
N GLY A 55 2.78 3.18 -5.17
CA GLY A 55 1.87 4.29 -4.82
C GLY A 55 1.95 4.72 -3.35
N TRP A 56 2.58 3.90 -2.49
CA TRP A 56 2.71 4.22 -1.08
C TRP A 56 3.80 5.28 -0.83
N PRO A 57 3.48 6.32 -0.04
CA PRO A 57 4.46 7.22 0.53
C PRO A 57 5.55 6.45 1.28
N ASN A 58 6.80 6.87 1.14
CA ASN A 58 7.92 6.29 1.87
C ASN A 58 7.67 6.46 3.37
N TYR A 59 7.64 5.36 4.13
CA TYR A 59 7.49 5.38 5.59
C TYR A 59 8.72 4.77 6.28
N ARG A 60 8.92 5.11 7.55
CA ARG A 60 10.00 4.56 8.37
C ARG A 60 9.77 3.07 8.61
N LEU A 61 10.83 2.26 8.54
CA LEU A 61 10.71 0.80 8.59
C LEU A 61 10.87 0.24 10.00
N LEU A 62 10.18 -0.87 10.27
CA LEU A 62 10.42 -1.72 11.45
C LEU A 62 11.79 -2.41 11.37
N PRO A 63 12.40 -2.77 12.52
CA PRO A 63 11.91 -2.54 13.87
C PRO A 63 12.17 -1.11 14.42
N GLN A 64 12.99 -0.30 13.73
CA GLN A 64 13.53 0.95 14.27
C GLN A 64 12.46 1.96 14.70
N VAL A 65 11.39 2.10 13.92
CA VAL A 65 10.32 3.08 14.20
C VAL A 65 9.30 2.60 15.24
N GLY A 66 9.16 1.28 15.40
CA GLY A 66 8.11 0.66 16.21
C GLY A 66 6.68 0.94 15.75
N ALA A 67 5.71 0.34 16.45
CA ALA A 67 4.27 0.44 16.17
C ALA A 67 3.76 1.88 16.01
N LYS A 68 4.11 2.75 16.97
CA LYS A 68 3.56 4.10 17.06
C LYS A 68 4.05 5.01 15.94
N GLY A 69 5.31 4.90 15.55
CA GLY A 69 5.80 5.72 14.44
C GLY A 69 5.33 5.21 13.07
N LEU A 70 5.06 3.90 12.91
CA LEU A 70 4.31 3.43 11.72
C LEU A 70 2.92 4.08 11.62
N LEU A 71 2.19 4.12 12.75
CA LEU A 71 0.90 4.80 12.79
C LEU A 71 1.07 6.30 12.48
N GLU A 72 2.05 6.97 13.07
CA GLU A 72 2.36 8.37 12.80
C GLU A 72 2.57 8.63 11.29
N ASP A 73 3.40 7.82 10.63
CA ASP A 73 3.70 7.95 9.20
C ASP A 73 2.44 7.74 8.34
N ALA A 74 1.61 6.76 8.69
CA ALA A 74 0.36 6.45 7.99
C ALA A 74 -0.64 7.62 8.10
N LEU A 75 -0.79 8.20 9.29
CA LEU A 75 -1.66 9.35 9.54
C LEU A 75 -1.15 10.60 8.83
N ALA A 76 0.16 10.83 8.80
CA ALA A 76 0.76 11.95 8.09
C ALA A 76 0.54 11.85 6.57
N ALA A 77 0.73 10.66 5.99
CA ALA A 77 0.43 10.38 4.59
C ALA A 77 -1.03 10.66 4.24
N TYR A 78 -1.97 10.19 5.07
CA TYR A 78 -3.40 10.45 4.86
C TYR A 78 -3.75 11.93 4.95
N ASN A 79 -3.21 12.63 5.96
CA ASN A 79 -3.43 14.06 6.12
C ASN A 79 -2.91 14.85 4.93
N PHE A 80 -1.70 14.52 4.44
CA PHE A 80 -1.16 15.11 3.21
C PHE A 80 -2.10 14.88 2.03
N ALA A 81 -2.55 13.63 1.81
CA ALA A 81 -3.48 13.31 0.71
C ALA A 81 -4.79 14.10 0.81
N GLN A 82 -5.29 14.37 2.02
CA GLN A 82 -6.52 15.15 2.25
C GLN A 82 -6.40 16.64 1.94
N ILE A 83 -5.20 17.21 1.98
CA ILE A 83 -4.97 18.65 1.77
C ILE A 83 -4.20 18.94 0.48
N TRP A 84 -3.61 17.93 -0.15
CA TRP A 84 -2.88 18.09 -1.40
C TRP A 84 -3.82 18.58 -2.50
N GLY A 85 -3.47 19.74 -3.07
CA GLY A 85 -4.28 20.44 -4.08
C GLY A 85 -5.58 21.04 -3.55
N ALA A 86 -5.83 21.02 -2.23
CA ALA A 86 -7.06 21.58 -1.67
C ALA A 86 -7.07 23.11 -1.81
N CYS A 87 -8.15 23.65 -2.37
CA CYS A 87 -8.36 25.09 -2.54
C CYS A 87 -8.53 25.80 -1.18
N ILE A 88 -8.37 27.13 -1.19
CA ILE A 88 -8.49 28.10 -0.06
C ILE A 88 -9.74 27.92 0.83
N SER A 89 -10.74 27.14 0.39
CA SER A 89 -11.96 26.77 1.11
C SER A 89 -11.78 26.02 2.45
N GLY A 90 -10.58 25.47 2.73
CA GLY A 90 -10.30 24.73 3.96
C GLY A 90 -10.98 23.34 4.07
N ARG A 91 -11.66 22.87 3.02
CA ARG A 91 -12.29 21.54 3.01
C ARG A 91 -11.27 20.45 2.66
N LYS A 92 -11.24 19.39 3.47
CA LYS A 92 -10.49 18.16 3.19
C LYS A 92 -11.16 17.38 2.06
N ARG A 93 -10.37 16.89 1.10
CA ARG A 93 -10.89 16.05 0.00
C ARG A 93 -11.13 14.61 0.47
N PRO A 94 -12.08 13.89 -0.17
CA PRO A 94 -12.21 12.45 -0.01
C PRO A 94 -10.95 11.74 -0.48
N VAL A 95 -10.57 10.67 0.22
CA VAL A 95 -9.36 9.88 -0.06
C VAL A 95 -9.72 8.39 -0.02
N ILE A 96 -9.28 7.67 -1.04
CA ILE A 96 -9.23 6.21 -1.05
C ILE A 96 -7.83 5.80 -0.60
N VAL A 97 -7.76 4.83 0.32
CA VAL A 97 -6.49 4.26 0.75
C VAL A 97 -6.38 2.84 0.19
N GLY A 98 -5.29 2.53 -0.50
CA GLY A 98 -5.05 1.21 -1.08
C GLY A 98 -3.71 0.70 -0.65
N GLY A 99 -3.48 -0.62 -0.64
CA GLY A 99 -2.14 -1.15 -0.50
C GLY A 99 -2.01 -2.64 -0.78
N ALA A 100 -0.79 -3.03 -1.15
CA ALA A 100 -0.42 -4.42 -1.39
C ALA A 100 0.42 -4.99 -0.23
N SER A 101 0.27 -6.28 0.07
CA SER A 101 1.02 -6.96 1.15
C SER A 101 1.01 -6.15 2.46
N ALA A 102 2.17 -5.86 3.05
CA ALA A 102 2.29 -5.01 4.25
C ALA A 102 1.78 -3.56 4.05
N GLY A 103 1.71 -3.04 2.83
CA GLY A 103 1.10 -1.75 2.54
C GLY A 103 -0.39 -1.69 2.90
N PHE A 104 -1.12 -2.80 2.77
CA PHE A 104 -2.52 -2.83 3.22
C PHE A 104 -2.67 -2.74 4.73
N PHE A 105 -1.67 -3.17 5.50
CA PHE A 105 -1.68 -2.98 6.94
C PHE A 105 -1.64 -1.49 7.28
N MET A 106 -0.81 -0.71 6.57
CA MET A 106 -0.79 0.75 6.70
C MET A 106 -2.14 1.38 6.33
N ALA A 107 -2.83 0.90 5.29
CA ALA A 107 -4.19 1.33 4.96
C ALA A 107 -5.18 1.07 6.12
N ASN A 108 -5.08 -0.09 6.77
CA ASN A 108 -5.92 -0.43 7.92
C ASN A 108 -5.60 0.46 9.12
N LEU A 109 -4.34 0.80 9.37
CA LEU A 109 -3.98 1.76 10.41
C LEU A 109 -4.67 3.11 10.16
N ILE A 110 -4.69 3.60 8.92
CA ILE A 110 -5.40 4.82 8.58
C ILE A 110 -6.89 4.67 8.89
N ALA A 111 -7.55 3.65 8.32
CA ALA A 111 -8.99 3.47 8.44
C ALA A 111 -9.48 3.32 9.90
N HIS A 112 -8.67 2.74 10.78
CA HIS A 112 -9.01 2.54 12.18
C HIS A 112 -8.75 3.74 13.10
N HIS A 113 -7.96 4.71 12.65
CA HIS A 113 -7.43 5.77 13.52
C HIS A 113 -7.70 7.20 13.02
N VAL A 114 -8.26 7.39 11.82
CA VAL A 114 -8.56 8.73 11.28
C VAL A 114 -10.03 9.12 11.35
N THR A 115 -10.27 10.43 11.39
CA THR A 115 -11.58 11.03 11.11
C THR A 115 -11.36 12.29 10.26
N PRO A 116 -12.05 12.44 9.10
CA PRO A 116 -12.99 11.49 8.52
C PRO A 116 -12.30 10.24 7.98
N GLU A 117 -12.99 9.10 8.04
CA GLU A 117 -12.53 7.82 7.48
C GLU A 117 -12.30 7.91 5.95
N PRO A 118 -11.40 7.08 5.37
CA PRO A 118 -11.30 6.94 3.92
C PRO A 118 -12.64 6.53 3.30
N VAL A 119 -12.92 7.01 2.08
CA VAL A 119 -14.19 6.69 1.39
C VAL A 119 -14.25 5.24 0.91
N ALA A 120 -13.09 4.64 0.66
CA ALA A 120 -12.93 3.23 0.32
C ALA A 120 -11.53 2.74 0.68
N MET A 121 -11.40 1.42 0.71
CA MET A 121 -10.12 0.74 0.88
C MET A 121 -9.88 -0.26 -0.25
N LEU A 122 -8.66 -0.33 -0.77
CA LEU A 122 -8.23 -1.33 -1.75
C LEU A 122 -7.16 -2.24 -1.15
N SER A 123 -7.37 -3.55 -1.21
CA SER A 123 -6.41 -4.56 -0.74
C SER A 123 -5.91 -5.39 -1.92
N LEU A 124 -4.60 -5.52 -2.04
CA LEU A 124 -3.96 -6.30 -3.10
C LEU A 124 -3.08 -7.37 -2.45
N THR A 125 -3.65 -8.55 -2.20
CA THR A 125 -2.99 -9.59 -1.38
C THR A 125 -2.45 -9.06 -0.05
N GLY A 126 -3.19 -8.10 0.53
CA GLY A 126 -2.75 -7.30 1.67
C GLY A 126 -2.82 -8.04 3.00
N VAL A 127 -1.97 -7.62 3.96
CA VAL A 127 -2.08 -8.04 5.37
C VAL A 127 -3.08 -7.12 6.06
N PRO A 128 -4.28 -7.60 6.43
CA PRO A 128 -5.27 -6.73 7.08
C PRO A 128 -4.99 -6.54 8.58
N THR A 129 -4.34 -7.52 9.21
CA THR A 129 -3.98 -7.51 10.62
C THR A 129 -2.90 -8.56 10.90
N PHE A 130 -2.02 -8.28 11.84
CA PHE A 130 -1.05 -9.21 12.41
C PHE A 130 -1.60 -9.99 13.61
N ARG A 131 -2.86 -9.74 14.00
CA ARG A 131 -3.55 -10.52 15.05
C ARG A 131 -4.03 -11.89 14.60
N HIS A 132 -4.00 -12.20 13.31
CA HIS A 132 -4.39 -13.52 12.81
C HIS A 132 -3.43 -14.60 13.34
N GLU A 133 -3.94 -15.82 13.59
CA GLU A 133 -3.16 -16.93 14.14
C GLU A 133 -1.94 -17.27 13.27
N PHE A 134 -2.02 -17.05 11.96
CA PHE A 134 -0.89 -17.15 11.04
C PHE A 134 0.38 -16.43 11.52
N PHE A 135 0.26 -15.24 12.12
CA PHE A 135 1.40 -14.45 12.58
C PHE A 135 1.86 -14.79 14.01
N ASN A 136 1.12 -15.65 14.70
CA ASN A 136 1.28 -15.93 16.14
C ASN A 136 1.48 -17.42 16.47
N SER A 137 1.24 -18.28 15.49
CA SER A 137 1.33 -19.74 15.58
C SER A 137 1.92 -20.30 14.27
N SER A 138 2.95 -19.63 13.72
CA SER A 138 3.56 -20.02 12.46
C SER A 138 4.49 -21.23 12.64
N VAL A 139 3.88 -22.39 12.91
CA VAL A 139 4.52 -23.71 12.75
C VAL A 139 4.45 -24.20 11.30
N LEU A 140 3.74 -23.48 10.42
CA LEU A 140 3.20 -24.04 9.18
C LEU A 140 3.81 -23.52 7.88
N LEU A 141 4.65 -22.49 7.88
CA LEU A 141 5.11 -21.88 6.62
C LEU A 141 6.62 -21.53 6.67
N THR A 142 7.41 -22.35 5.97
CA THR A 142 8.77 -22.08 5.41
C THR A 142 10.01 -22.48 6.28
N PRO A 143 11.27 -22.44 5.76
CA PRO A 143 12.37 -23.42 5.99
C PRO A 143 13.18 -23.09 7.27
N ALA A 144 14.42 -23.57 7.39
CA ALA A 144 15.26 -23.41 8.59
C ALA A 144 15.24 -21.97 9.16
N PRO A 145 15.20 -21.79 10.49
CA PRO A 145 15.20 -20.46 11.12
C PRO A 145 16.35 -19.58 10.62
N ILE A 146 16.04 -18.31 10.31
CA ILE A 146 17.05 -17.28 10.02
C ILE A 146 17.75 -16.92 11.33
N ARG A 147 19.09 -16.91 11.33
CA ARG A 147 19.88 -16.70 12.55
C ARG A 147 19.92 -15.21 12.90
N ASP A 148 19.95 -14.91 14.20
CA ASP A 148 20.00 -13.52 14.70
C ASP A 148 21.19 -12.73 14.12
N GLU A 149 22.35 -13.38 13.94
CA GLU A 149 23.54 -12.78 13.34
C GLU A 149 23.35 -12.35 11.88
N ASP A 150 22.50 -13.07 11.13
CA ASP A 150 22.25 -12.81 9.71
C ASP A 150 21.39 -11.55 9.51
N VAL A 151 20.54 -11.22 10.49
CA VAL A 151 19.65 -10.04 10.46
C VAL A 151 20.10 -8.90 11.38
N ALA A 152 21.13 -9.10 12.19
CA ALA A 152 21.58 -8.16 13.21
C ALA A 152 21.84 -6.75 12.67
N SER A 153 22.40 -6.64 11.45
CA SER A 153 22.66 -5.35 10.80
C SER A 153 21.38 -4.62 10.40
N PHE A 154 20.29 -5.34 10.09
CA PHE A 154 18.99 -4.76 9.76
C PHE A 154 18.16 -4.42 11.00
N VAL A 155 18.33 -5.19 12.09
CA VAL A 155 17.65 -4.97 13.38
C VAL A 155 18.28 -3.81 14.14
N ASN A 156 19.61 -3.80 14.26
CA ASN A 156 20.35 -2.79 15.04
C ASN A 156 20.84 -1.61 14.20
N GLY A 157 20.61 -1.66 12.88
CA GLY A 157 20.98 -0.60 11.96
C GLY A 157 20.21 0.70 12.21
N PRO A 158 20.64 1.81 11.58
CA PRO A 158 19.97 3.10 11.71
C PRO A 158 18.53 3.05 11.18
N LEU A 159 17.73 4.04 11.60
CA LEU A 159 16.41 4.30 11.03
C LEU A 159 16.51 4.45 9.50
N LYS A 160 15.57 3.84 8.78
CA LYS A 160 15.48 3.88 7.32
C LYS A 160 14.04 4.08 6.89
N ALA A 161 13.84 4.85 5.82
CA ALA A 161 12.59 4.85 5.08
C ALA A 161 12.63 3.73 4.03
N GLY A 162 11.47 3.15 3.71
CA GLY A 162 11.32 2.27 2.56
C GLY A 162 11.57 3.05 1.27
N THR A 163 12.44 2.55 0.40
CA THR A 163 12.66 3.08 -0.94
C THR A 163 12.78 1.94 -1.93
N THR A 164 12.28 2.16 -3.15
CA THR A 164 12.43 1.21 -4.24
C THR A 164 13.46 1.76 -5.22
N ASN A 165 14.43 0.92 -5.56
CA ASN A 165 15.44 1.30 -6.54
C ASN A 165 14.84 1.41 -7.94
N ALA A 166 15.26 2.42 -8.72
CA ALA A 166 14.74 2.64 -10.07
C ALA A 166 14.99 1.47 -11.04
N TYR A 167 15.96 0.61 -10.75
CA TYR A 167 16.25 -0.60 -11.53
C TYR A 167 15.44 -1.83 -11.09
N ASP A 168 14.71 -1.78 -9.97
CA ASP A 168 13.81 -2.87 -9.56
C ASP A 168 12.68 -3.04 -10.58
N PRO A 169 12.41 -4.24 -11.12
CA PRO A 169 11.34 -4.46 -12.10
C PRO A 169 9.96 -4.04 -11.64
N SER A 170 9.72 -4.05 -10.32
CA SER A 170 8.47 -3.57 -9.75
C SER A 170 8.39 -2.05 -9.75
N ALA A 171 9.52 -1.31 -9.75
CA ALA A 171 9.56 0.15 -9.67
C ALA A 171 8.75 0.80 -10.79
N PHE A 172 7.81 1.67 -10.42
CA PHE A 172 7.07 2.44 -11.42
C PHE A 172 7.93 3.61 -11.93
N VAL A 173 8.01 3.74 -13.25
CA VAL A 173 8.71 4.82 -13.94
C VAL A 173 7.75 5.37 -14.99
N VAL A 174 7.54 6.69 -15.03
CA VAL A 174 6.58 7.33 -15.94
C VAL A 174 6.85 6.95 -17.40
N ASP A 175 8.13 6.84 -17.79
CA ASP A 175 8.56 6.46 -19.14
C ASP A 175 8.10 5.05 -19.57
N ARG A 176 7.59 4.22 -18.65
CA ARG A 176 6.90 2.95 -18.98
C ARG A 176 5.62 3.17 -19.75
N LEU A 177 5.06 4.38 -19.71
CA LEU A 177 3.84 4.76 -20.41
C LEU A 177 4.13 5.81 -21.50
N LEU A 178 3.38 5.72 -22.59
CA LEU A 178 3.27 6.77 -23.59
C LEU A 178 2.43 7.94 -23.03
N PRO A 179 2.47 9.13 -23.65
CA PRO A 179 1.58 10.23 -23.27
C PRO A 179 0.09 9.89 -23.34
N SER A 180 -0.29 8.89 -24.17
CA SER A 180 -1.64 8.32 -24.24
C SER A 180 -2.04 7.51 -23.00
N GLY A 181 -1.09 7.16 -22.12
CA GLY A 181 -1.29 6.25 -21.00
C GLY A 181 -1.12 4.77 -21.36
N GLU A 182 -0.96 4.44 -22.64
CA GLU A 182 -0.66 3.09 -23.10
C GLU A 182 0.79 2.71 -22.74
N ARG A 183 1.10 1.41 -22.70
CA ARG A 183 2.47 0.95 -22.50
C ARG A 183 3.42 1.52 -23.55
N ASN A 184 4.60 1.93 -23.09
CA ASN A 184 5.70 2.31 -23.97
C ASN A 184 6.50 1.06 -24.38
N PRO A 185 6.39 0.59 -25.64
CA PRO A 185 7.14 -0.59 -26.11
C PRO A 185 8.64 -0.33 -26.21
N GLY A 186 9.06 0.94 -26.26
CA GLY A 186 10.47 1.34 -26.31
C GLY A 186 11.12 1.48 -24.93
N PHE A 187 10.35 1.36 -23.84
CA PHE A 187 10.91 1.45 -22.50
C PHE A 187 11.72 0.19 -22.16
N ALA A 188 12.96 0.39 -21.72
CA ALA A 188 13.81 -0.65 -21.17
C ALA A 188 14.12 -0.32 -19.71
N GLN A 189 13.96 -1.32 -18.84
CA GLN A 189 14.26 -1.18 -17.43
C GLN A 189 15.76 -0.86 -17.22
N PRO A 190 16.12 0.14 -16.39
CA PRO A 190 17.51 0.42 -16.09
C PRO A 190 18.22 -0.81 -15.53
N ALA A 191 19.43 -1.09 -16.01
CA ALA A 191 20.24 -2.17 -15.46
C ALA A 191 20.72 -1.81 -14.04
N PRO A 192 20.85 -2.79 -13.14
CA PRO A 192 21.47 -2.57 -11.84
C PRO A 192 22.94 -2.14 -12.02
N PRO A 193 23.49 -1.32 -11.10
CA PRO A 193 24.90 -0.94 -11.12
C PRO A 193 25.86 -2.13 -11.21
N VAL A 194 26.89 -2.02 -12.06
CA VAL A 194 27.94 -3.04 -12.23
C VAL A 194 28.66 -3.27 -10.89
N GLY A 195 28.72 -4.52 -10.43
CA GLY A 195 29.37 -4.89 -9.17
C GLY A 195 28.41 -5.14 -8.00
N ILE A 196 27.10 -4.89 -8.16
CA ILE A 196 26.10 -5.45 -7.25
C ILE A 196 25.93 -6.93 -7.63
N GLY A 197 26.77 -7.79 -7.05
CA GLY A 197 26.56 -9.22 -7.10
C GLY A 197 25.26 -9.54 -6.37
N VAL A 198 24.19 -9.86 -7.11
CA VAL A 198 22.98 -10.41 -6.53
C VAL A 198 23.34 -11.83 -6.10
N ASN A 199 23.75 -12.00 -4.85
CA ASN A 199 23.80 -13.33 -4.25
C ASN A 199 22.35 -13.71 -3.92
N PRO A 200 21.73 -14.66 -4.66
CA PRO A 200 20.34 -15.03 -4.42
C PRO A 200 20.11 -15.64 -3.02
N ASN A 201 21.19 -16.03 -2.34
CA ASN A 201 21.15 -16.58 -0.98
C ASN A 201 21.54 -15.55 0.10
N ALA A 202 21.82 -14.29 -0.26
CA ALA A 202 22.11 -13.27 0.73
C ALA A 202 20.84 -12.88 1.49
N VAL A 203 20.94 -12.81 2.81
CA VAL A 203 19.87 -12.30 3.67
C VAL A 203 19.71 -10.82 3.39
N THR A 204 18.49 -10.41 3.07
CA THR A 204 18.15 -9.02 2.79
C THR A 204 17.28 -8.45 3.92
N ARG A 205 16.95 -7.16 3.85
CA ARG A 205 16.07 -6.55 4.86
C ARG A 205 14.67 -7.17 4.81
N GLU A 206 14.22 -7.58 3.64
CA GLU A 206 12.93 -8.24 3.41
C GLU A 206 12.84 -9.56 4.17
N SER A 207 13.98 -10.23 4.42
CA SER A 207 14.05 -11.43 5.27
C SER A 207 13.64 -11.17 6.73
N LEU A 208 13.56 -9.91 7.17
CA LEU A 208 12.96 -9.58 8.46
C LEU A 208 11.49 -10.02 8.55
N TYR A 209 10.78 -10.11 7.42
CA TYR A 209 9.41 -10.59 7.43
C TYR A 209 9.32 -12.03 7.93
N ASP A 210 10.06 -12.92 7.28
CA ASP A 210 10.11 -14.34 7.64
C ASP A 210 10.74 -14.54 9.02
N TYR A 211 11.78 -13.76 9.35
CA TYR A 211 12.45 -13.80 10.64
C TYR A 211 11.48 -13.53 11.81
N TRP A 212 10.65 -12.48 11.72
CA TRP A 212 9.66 -12.18 12.76
C TRP A 212 8.44 -13.11 12.73
N LEU A 213 8.07 -13.62 11.55
CA LEU A 213 7.04 -14.63 11.40
C LEU A 213 7.42 -15.91 12.13
N HIS A 214 8.63 -16.42 11.92
CA HIS A 214 9.15 -17.63 12.60
C HIS A 214 9.19 -17.49 14.11
N ARG A 215 9.48 -16.29 14.62
CA ARG A 215 9.55 -16.03 16.06
C ARG A 215 8.18 -15.73 16.69
N ASN A 216 7.11 -15.62 15.88
CA ASN A 216 5.78 -15.18 16.32
C ASN A 216 5.85 -13.81 17.04
N GLU A 217 6.68 -12.89 16.54
CA GLU A 217 6.96 -11.62 17.22
C GLU A 217 6.24 -10.41 16.60
N TYR A 218 5.48 -10.60 15.53
CA TYR A 218 4.75 -9.50 14.89
C TYR A 218 3.80 -8.76 15.83
N LEU A 219 3.08 -9.47 16.69
CA LEU A 219 2.23 -8.82 17.69
C LEU A 219 3.03 -7.96 18.68
N LYS A 220 4.28 -8.33 18.99
CA LYS A 220 5.14 -7.49 19.84
C LYS A 220 5.57 -6.22 19.11
N LEU A 221 5.74 -6.29 17.79
CA LEU A 221 6.20 -5.17 16.97
C LEU A 221 5.10 -4.14 16.68
N VAL A 222 3.88 -4.59 16.39
CA VAL A 222 2.79 -3.70 15.91
C VAL A 222 1.46 -3.86 16.66
N GLY A 223 1.37 -4.77 17.63
CA GLY A 223 0.12 -5.08 18.33
C GLY A 223 -0.49 -3.88 19.07
N ASP A 224 0.31 -2.90 19.49
CA ASP A 224 -0.17 -1.71 20.18
C ASP A 224 -1.05 -0.80 19.31
N VAL A 225 -0.88 -0.84 17.98
CA VAL A 225 -1.64 -0.01 17.02
C VAL A 225 -2.57 -0.83 16.12
N ASP A 226 -2.30 -2.13 15.98
CA ASP A 226 -3.16 -3.06 15.28
C ASP A 226 -4.41 -3.36 16.12
N GLN A 227 -5.56 -2.83 15.72
CA GLN A 227 -6.83 -3.09 16.43
C GLN A 227 -7.42 -4.47 16.11
N GLY A 228 -6.91 -5.14 15.06
CA GLY A 228 -7.48 -6.35 14.47
C GLY A 228 -8.91 -6.18 13.97
N PHE A 229 -9.51 -7.30 13.59
CA PHE A 229 -10.92 -7.31 13.23
C PHE A 229 -11.81 -7.29 14.48
N GLN A 230 -12.97 -6.64 14.38
CA GLN A 230 -13.97 -6.64 15.46
C GLN A 230 -14.36 -8.07 15.88
N TRP A 231 -14.46 -9.01 14.94
CA TRP A 231 -14.74 -10.42 15.26
C TRP A 231 -13.61 -11.11 16.02
N ALA A 232 -12.35 -10.68 15.89
CA ALA A 232 -11.24 -11.23 16.66
C ALA A 232 -11.28 -10.82 18.14
N LYS A 233 -11.99 -9.71 18.46
CA LYS A 233 -12.32 -9.32 19.83
C LYS A 233 -13.48 -10.17 20.39
N ASP A 234 -14.44 -10.50 19.55
CA ASP A 234 -15.69 -11.21 19.94
C ASP A 234 -15.59 -12.76 19.85
N ASP A 235 -14.57 -13.28 19.17
CA ASP A 235 -14.29 -14.70 18.95
C ASP A 235 -12.79 -14.96 18.66
N PRO A 236 -11.92 -14.86 19.68
CA PRO A 236 -10.47 -15.00 19.51
C PRO A 236 -10.01 -16.41 19.08
N LYS A 237 -10.89 -17.42 19.13
CA LYS A 237 -10.61 -18.80 18.67
C LYS A 237 -11.13 -19.09 17.25
N GLY A 238 -11.77 -18.11 16.60
CA GLY A 238 -12.26 -18.22 15.23
C GLY A 238 -13.32 -19.32 15.02
N GLU A 239 -13.99 -19.79 16.08
CA GLU A 239 -14.94 -20.90 16.00
C GLU A 239 -16.20 -20.53 15.19
N LYS A 240 -16.58 -19.26 15.17
CA LYS A 240 -17.75 -18.72 14.46
C LYS A 240 -17.49 -18.44 12.97
N LEU A 241 -16.23 -18.43 12.52
CA LEU A 241 -15.86 -18.24 11.11
C LEU A 241 -16.07 -19.49 10.25
N LYS A 242 -16.37 -20.65 10.86
CA LYS A 242 -16.72 -21.89 10.14
C LYS A 242 -18.08 -21.83 9.43
N SER A 243 -18.89 -20.81 9.70
CA SER A 243 -20.16 -20.58 9.00
C SER A 243 -20.20 -19.14 8.49
N GLY A 244 -20.04 -18.96 7.18
CA GLY A 244 -19.99 -17.67 6.49
C GLY A 244 -21.12 -16.72 6.86
N ARG A 245 -20.88 -15.84 7.84
CA ARG A 245 -21.75 -14.71 8.15
C ARG A 245 -21.28 -13.47 7.42
N ARG A 246 -22.23 -12.85 6.72
CA ARG A 246 -22.17 -11.48 6.19
C ARG A 246 -21.68 -10.49 7.25
N LEU A 247 -20.67 -9.71 6.90
CA LEU A 247 -20.31 -8.46 7.59
C LEU A 247 -21.51 -7.50 7.57
N SER A 248 -21.68 -6.74 8.65
CA SER A 248 -22.89 -5.97 8.96
C SER A 248 -23.25 -4.88 7.95
N SER A 249 -24.52 -4.48 8.00
CA SER A 249 -25.37 -3.93 6.94
C SER A 249 -25.25 -2.41 6.64
N SER A 250 -24.06 -1.84 6.49
CA SER A 250 -23.93 -0.49 5.91
C SER A 250 -22.64 -0.20 5.14
N LYS A 251 -21.60 -1.03 5.28
CA LYS A 251 -20.35 -0.92 4.50
C LYS A 251 -20.19 -2.20 3.67
N LYS A 252 -20.26 -2.06 2.34
CA LYS A 252 -20.14 -3.20 1.42
C LYS A 252 -18.65 -3.51 1.23
N ALA A 253 -18.19 -4.63 1.79
CA ALA A 253 -16.92 -5.23 1.40
C ALA A 253 -17.13 -6.06 0.14
N MET A 254 -16.14 -6.03 -0.76
CA MET A 254 -16.18 -6.79 -2.01
C MET A 254 -14.82 -7.44 -2.21
N LEU A 255 -14.86 -8.70 -2.62
CA LEU A 255 -13.69 -9.52 -2.85
C LEU A 255 -13.56 -9.79 -4.35
N CYS A 256 -12.51 -9.28 -4.96
CA CYS A 256 -12.10 -9.61 -6.33
C CYS A 256 -10.95 -10.62 -6.24
N LEU A 257 -11.10 -11.80 -6.84
CA LEU A 257 -10.08 -12.84 -6.83
C LEU A 257 -9.38 -12.91 -8.19
N ALA A 258 -8.10 -12.56 -8.23
CA ALA A 258 -7.21 -12.79 -9.36
C ALA A 258 -6.77 -14.27 -9.37
N GLN A 259 -7.65 -15.15 -9.85
CA GLN A 259 -7.43 -16.59 -9.77
C GLN A 259 -6.22 -17.02 -10.61
N GLY A 260 -5.33 -17.83 -10.01
CA GLY A 260 -4.16 -18.39 -10.68
C GLY A 260 -2.92 -17.50 -10.63
N GLU A 261 -3.03 -16.29 -10.08
CA GLU A 261 -1.90 -15.37 -9.95
C GLU A 261 -1.16 -15.55 -8.62
N GLY A 262 0.15 -15.27 -8.64
CA GLY A 262 1.01 -15.30 -7.46
C GLY A 262 0.87 -14.05 -6.58
N HIS A 263 1.53 -14.08 -5.41
CA HIS A 263 1.66 -12.87 -4.58
C HIS A 263 2.34 -11.76 -5.37
N LEU A 264 1.70 -10.59 -5.45
CA LEU A 264 2.23 -9.37 -6.07
C LEU A 264 2.38 -9.42 -7.59
N PHE A 265 1.62 -10.28 -8.28
CA PHE A 265 1.63 -10.33 -9.73
C PHE A 265 1.33 -8.96 -10.36
N GLU A 266 0.53 -8.15 -9.67
CA GLU A 266 0.14 -6.82 -10.11
C GLU A 266 1.35 -5.87 -10.22
N ALA A 267 2.41 -6.09 -9.42
CA ALA A 267 3.56 -5.20 -9.34
C ALA A 267 4.36 -5.07 -10.65
N THR A 268 4.25 -6.05 -11.55
CA THR A 268 4.92 -6.07 -12.86
C THR A 268 3.93 -6.07 -14.02
N SER A 269 2.63 -5.94 -13.75
CA SER A 269 1.56 -6.03 -14.74
C SER A 269 0.99 -4.65 -15.07
N LEU A 270 0.41 -4.51 -16.26
CA LEU A 270 -0.27 -3.31 -16.74
C LEU A 270 -1.75 -3.59 -16.98
N PHE A 271 -2.59 -2.55 -16.91
CA PHE A 271 -4.05 -2.69 -17.07
C PHE A 271 -4.48 -3.22 -18.45
N GLU A 272 -3.64 -3.04 -19.46
CA GLU A 272 -3.82 -3.58 -20.81
C GLU A 272 -3.46 -5.06 -20.93
N ASP A 273 -2.74 -5.62 -19.96
CA ASP A 273 -2.40 -7.04 -19.98
C ASP A 273 -3.68 -7.88 -19.93
N SER A 274 -3.69 -8.96 -20.71
CA SER A 274 -4.85 -9.81 -20.94
C SER A 274 -4.94 -11.00 -19.97
N SER A 275 -4.14 -11.02 -18.90
CA SER A 275 -4.19 -12.13 -17.94
C SER A 275 -5.53 -12.13 -17.18
N PRO A 276 -6.10 -13.30 -16.86
CA PRO A 276 -7.32 -13.39 -16.04
C PRO A 276 -7.21 -12.68 -14.69
N GLY A 277 -6.00 -12.58 -14.13
CA GLY A 277 -5.74 -11.79 -12.92
C GLY A 277 -6.06 -10.32 -13.08
N MET A 278 -5.72 -9.74 -14.23
CA MET A 278 -5.94 -8.32 -14.51
C MET A 278 -7.42 -7.97 -14.72
N ASP A 279 -8.29 -8.93 -15.06
CA ASP A 279 -9.75 -8.71 -15.07
C ASP A 279 -10.28 -8.38 -13.67
N ALA A 280 -9.81 -9.10 -12.65
CA ALA A 280 -10.19 -8.85 -11.26
C ALA A 280 -9.69 -7.47 -10.78
N VAL A 281 -8.50 -7.07 -11.21
CA VAL A 281 -7.93 -5.74 -10.93
C VAL A 281 -8.75 -4.64 -11.61
N ARG A 282 -9.07 -4.80 -12.90
CA ARG A 282 -9.92 -3.87 -13.65
C ARG A 282 -11.29 -3.69 -13.00
N GLU A 283 -11.92 -4.77 -12.59
CA GLU A 283 -13.21 -4.75 -11.91
C GLU A 283 -13.11 -3.99 -10.57
N ALA A 284 -12.07 -4.25 -9.77
CA ALA A 284 -11.84 -3.54 -8.51
C ALA A 284 -11.68 -2.02 -8.73
N VAL A 285 -10.86 -1.60 -9.69
CA VAL A 285 -10.66 -0.17 -10.00
C VAL A 285 -11.93 0.48 -10.51
N ARG A 286 -12.67 -0.17 -11.42
CA ARG A 286 -13.95 0.33 -11.92
C ARG A 286 -14.94 0.63 -10.79
N LEU A 287 -14.92 -0.18 -9.73
CA LEU A 287 -15.80 -0.03 -8.58
C LEU A 287 -15.35 1.11 -7.66
N LEU A 288 -14.05 1.34 -7.52
CA LEU A 288 -13.51 2.50 -6.82
C LEU A 288 -13.82 3.82 -7.56
N ASP A 289 -13.68 3.83 -8.89
CA ASP A 289 -14.02 4.99 -9.72
C ASP A 289 -15.49 5.38 -9.56
N GLY A 290 -16.38 4.39 -9.47
CA GLY A 290 -17.80 4.59 -9.21
C GLY A 290 -18.10 5.27 -7.85
N LEU A 291 -17.24 5.09 -6.84
CA LEU A 291 -17.40 5.73 -5.52
C LEU A 291 -16.94 7.19 -5.52
N LEU A 292 -16.07 7.58 -6.44
CA LEU A 292 -15.59 8.97 -6.58
C LEU A 292 -16.45 9.80 -7.54
N GLY A 293 -17.31 9.14 -8.34
CA GLY A 293 -18.21 9.78 -9.28
C GLY A 293 -19.65 9.98 -8.80
N ALA A 294 -20.00 9.51 -7.60
CA ALA A 294 -21.32 9.61 -6.97
C ALA A 294 -21.37 10.73 -5.91
#